data_AF-A0A4Q5SX67-F1
#
_entry.id   AF-A0A4Q5SX67-F1
#
_cell.length_a   1.000
_cell.length_b   1.000
_cell.length_c   1.000
_cell.angle_alpha   90.00
_cell.angle_beta   90.00
_cell.angle_gamma   90.00
#
_symmetry.space_group_name_H-M   'P 1'
#
loop_
_entity.id
_entity.type
_entity.pdbx_description
1 polymer ?
#
loop_
_entity_poly.entity_id
_entity_poly.type
_entity_poly.pdbx_seq_one_letter_code
_entity_poly.pdbx_strand_id
1 'polypeptide(L)'
;AGVTGMIDLLARVRAEEPDAFLIYKPHPDVVSGLRAGGQGERDAAELADLVAPRADLTDLLDRVDAVHVLTSLTGFEALVRGRQVVVHGQPFYAGWGLTQDRAPIARRTRQRTLAELVAPALIAYPLYASARTGEACSVETLARELAAGGGAHGPSAMRAVMGRVAGWIGARRATSEA
;
A
#
# COMPACT_ATOMS: atom_id res chain seq x y z
N ALA A 1 -9.90 16.58 0.57
CA ALA A 1 -8.81 17.20 -0.20
C ALA A 1 -9.24 17.21 -1.65
N GLY A 2 -9.34 18.37 -2.30
CA GLY A 2 -9.85 18.55 -3.66
C GLY A 2 -8.95 17.99 -4.76
N VAL A 3 -8.52 16.73 -4.62
CA VAL A 3 -7.79 15.95 -5.63
C VAL A 3 -8.77 14.89 -6.11
N THR A 4 -9.18 14.96 -7.37
CA THR A 4 -10.22 14.07 -7.93
C THR A 4 -9.65 12.97 -8.82
N GLY A 5 -8.39 13.10 -9.25
CA GLY A 5 -7.67 12.11 -10.04
C GLY A 5 -6.17 12.10 -9.81
N MET A 6 -5.48 11.22 -10.52
CA MET A 6 -4.02 11.07 -10.42
C MET A 6 -3.27 12.25 -11.05
N ILE A 7 -3.81 12.86 -12.11
CA ILE A 7 -3.23 14.06 -12.71
C ILE A 7 -3.35 15.26 -11.76
N ASP A 8 -4.50 15.44 -11.10
CA ASP A 8 -4.65 16.46 -10.03
C ASP A 8 -3.64 16.26 -8.90
N LEU A 9 -3.38 14.99 -8.54
CA LEU A 9 -2.36 14.67 -7.54
C LEU A 9 -0.99 15.11 -8.05
N LEU A 10 -0.62 14.72 -9.26
CA LEU A 10 0.69 15.04 -9.83
C LEU A 10 0.90 16.55 -9.99
N ALA A 11 -0.12 17.28 -10.43
CA ALA A 11 -0.10 18.73 -10.53
C ALA A 11 0.09 19.39 -9.16
N ARG A 12 -0.61 18.89 -8.14
CA ARG A 12 -0.41 19.34 -6.75
C ARG A 12 1.01 19.04 -6.26
N VAL A 13 1.53 17.84 -6.52
CA VAL A 13 2.90 17.47 -6.11
C VAL A 13 3.92 18.39 -6.77
N ARG A 14 3.78 18.68 -8.07
CA ARG A 14 4.65 19.66 -8.74
C ARG A 14 4.57 21.06 -8.13
N ALA A 15 3.38 21.49 -7.69
CA ALA A 15 3.23 22.77 -7.02
C ALA A 15 3.83 22.79 -5.60
N GLU A 16 3.76 21.69 -4.86
CA GLU A 16 4.34 21.55 -3.52
C GLU A 16 5.87 21.37 -3.56
N GLU A 17 6.40 20.71 -4.59
CA GLU A 17 7.81 20.34 -4.75
C GLU A 17 8.36 20.85 -6.10
N PRO A 18 8.45 22.19 -6.32
CA PRO A 18 8.76 22.76 -7.63
C PRO A 18 10.14 22.36 -8.16
N ASP A 19 11.14 22.25 -7.27
CA ASP A 19 12.53 21.98 -7.62
C ASP A 19 12.89 20.48 -7.57
N ALA A 20 11.95 19.62 -7.16
CA ALA A 20 12.21 18.19 -7.04
C ALA A 20 12.17 17.48 -8.40
N PHE A 21 12.98 16.43 -8.55
CA PHE A 21 12.89 15.51 -9.67
C PHE A 21 11.73 14.53 -9.45
N LEU A 22 10.63 14.71 -10.18
CA LEU A 22 9.42 13.92 -10.02
C LEU A 22 9.40 12.70 -10.93
N ILE A 23 9.29 11.53 -10.31
CA ILE A 23 9.06 10.26 -10.98
C ILE A 23 7.59 9.88 -10.84
N TYR A 24 6.85 9.89 -11.95
CA TYR A 24 5.48 9.39 -12.00
C TYR A 24 5.47 7.91 -12.40
N LYS A 25 5.02 7.06 -11.48
CA LYS A 25 4.81 5.62 -11.72
C LYS A 25 3.32 5.33 -11.94
N PRO A 26 2.84 5.21 -13.20
CA PRO A 26 1.46 4.83 -13.44
C PRO A 26 1.19 3.40 -12.95
N HIS A 27 -0.06 3.16 -12.55
CA HIS A 27 -0.53 1.85 -12.11
C HIS A 27 -0.48 0.85 -13.28
N PRO A 28 -0.05 -0.42 -13.07
CA PRO A 28 0.04 -1.41 -14.14
C PRO A 28 -1.28 -1.57 -14.91
N ASP A 29 -2.43 -1.58 -14.23
CA ASP A 29 -3.76 -1.63 -14.87
C ASP A 29 -4.06 -0.47 -15.84
N VAL A 30 -3.46 0.71 -15.62
CA VAL A 30 -3.58 1.86 -16.54
C VAL A 30 -2.68 1.63 -17.75
N VAL A 31 -1.44 1.19 -17.51
CA VAL A 31 -0.47 0.86 -18.56
C VAL A 31 -0.97 -0.30 -19.45
N SER A 32 -1.70 -1.26 -18.88
CA SER A 32 -2.28 -2.40 -19.60
C SER A 32 -3.64 -2.10 -20.22
N GLY A 33 -4.18 -0.87 -20.08
CA GLY A 33 -5.48 -0.47 -20.62
C GLY A 33 -6.70 -1.13 -19.96
N LEU A 34 -6.52 -1.83 -18.83
CA LEU A 34 -7.60 -2.49 -18.07
C LEU A 34 -8.40 -1.51 -17.22
N ARG A 35 -7.82 -0.34 -16.93
CA ARG A 35 -8.52 0.85 -16.47
C ARG A 35 -8.42 1.90 -17.56
N ALA A 36 -9.51 2.63 -17.81
CA ALA A 36 -9.41 3.85 -18.59
C ALA A 36 -8.32 4.71 -17.93
N GLY A 37 -7.23 4.96 -18.66
CA GLY A 37 -6.29 5.99 -18.26
C GLY A 37 -7.11 7.25 -17.97
N GLY A 38 -6.84 7.92 -16.85
CA GLY A 38 -7.42 9.24 -16.64
C GLY A 38 -7.14 10.09 -17.88
N GLN A 39 -8.06 10.98 -18.25
CA GLN A 39 -7.74 12.02 -19.22
C GLN A 39 -6.42 12.69 -18.77
N GLY A 40 -5.41 12.76 -19.65
CA GLY A 40 -4.18 13.50 -19.37
C GLY A 40 -2.89 12.70 -19.13
N GLU A 41 -2.71 11.48 -19.67
CA GLU A 41 -1.35 10.87 -19.68
C GLU A 41 -0.30 11.75 -20.39
N ARG A 42 -0.72 12.59 -21.34
CA ARG A 42 0.13 13.65 -21.91
C ARG A 42 0.54 14.67 -20.86
N ASP A 43 -0.41 15.09 -20.02
CA ASP A 43 -0.20 16.05 -18.94
C ASP A 43 0.75 15.49 -17.88
N ALA A 44 0.80 14.15 -17.69
CA ALA A 44 1.76 13.55 -16.77
C ALA A 44 3.22 13.78 -17.18
N ALA A 45 3.52 13.77 -18.48
CA ALA A 45 4.86 14.07 -18.98
C ALA A 45 5.21 15.56 -18.93
N GLU A 46 4.22 16.44 -18.81
CA GLU A 46 4.44 17.89 -18.58
C GLU A 46 4.66 18.21 -17.11
N LEU A 47 4.13 17.38 -16.20
CA LEU A 47 4.19 17.60 -14.75
C LEU A 47 5.33 16.83 -14.07
N ALA A 48 5.73 15.67 -14.61
CA ALA A 48 6.81 14.83 -14.08
C ALA A 48 8.05 14.88 -14.96
N ASP A 49 9.24 14.82 -14.34
CA ASP A 49 10.52 14.75 -15.06
C ASP A 49 10.76 13.36 -15.66
N LEU A 50 10.17 12.32 -15.07
CA LEU A 50 10.23 10.96 -15.56
C LEU A 50 8.89 10.24 -15.37
N VAL A 51 8.33 9.71 -16.46
CA VAL A 51 7.23 8.74 -16.41
C VAL A 51 7.81 7.33 -16.53
N ALA A 52 7.65 6.52 -15.50
CA ALA A 52 8.37 5.24 -15.35
C ALA A 52 7.44 4.01 -15.39
N PRO A 53 6.68 3.75 -16.46
CA PRO A 53 5.59 2.77 -16.46
C PRO A 53 6.04 1.33 -16.19
N ARG A 54 7.29 1.00 -16.58
CA ARG A 54 7.88 -0.35 -16.48
C ARG A 54 8.92 -0.49 -15.36
N ALA A 55 9.15 0.55 -14.57
CA ALA A 55 10.11 0.48 -13.47
C ALA A 55 9.59 -0.43 -12.36
N ASP A 56 10.51 -1.18 -11.74
CA ASP A 56 10.19 -1.93 -10.53
C ASP A 56 9.95 -0.94 -9.37
N LEU A 57 8.91 -1.21 -8.58
CA LEU A 57 8.52 -0.30 -7.51
C LEU A 57 9.52 -0.34 -6.36
N THR A 58 10.08 -1.50 -6.03
CA THR A 58 11.08 -1.63 -4.96
C THR A 58 12.33 -0.84 -5.30
N ASP A 59 12.83 -0.99 -6.53
CA ASP A 59 14.00 -0.24 -7.00
C ASP A 59 13.78 1.27 -6.95
N LEU A 60 12.58 1.74 -7.30
CA LEU A 60 12.23 3.15 -7.18
C LEU A 60 12.21 3.61 -5.72
N LEU A 61 11.55 2.86 -4.83
CA LEU A 61 11.44 3.19 -3.42
C LEU A 61 12.81 3.29 -2.74
N ASP A 62 13.79 2.51 -3.19
CA ASP A 62 15.14 2.55 -2.64
C ASP A 62 15.95 3.79 -3.08
N ARG A 63 15.48 4.52 -4.10
CA ARG A 63 16.20 5.62 -4.74
C ARG A 63 15.55 7.00 -4.59
N VAL A 64 14.39 7.07 -3.95
CA VAL A 64 13.66 8.33 -3.73
C VAL A 64 13.80 8.81 -2.29
N ASP A 65 13.75 10.12 -2.11
CA ASP A 65 13.76 10.76 -0.80
C ASP A 65 12.38 10.70 -0.13
N ALA A 66 11.32 10.93 -0.92
CA ALA A 66 9.95 10.96 -0.47
C ALA A 66 8.98 10.31 -1.48
N VAL A 67 7.84 9.86 -0.99
CA VAL A 67 6.78 9.24 -1.80
C VAL A 67 5.45 9.95 -1.55
N HIS A 68 4.87 10.52 -2.61
CA HIS A 68 3.56 11.17 -2.57
C HIS A 68 2.49 10.19 -3.04
N VAL A 69 1.45 9.98 -2.23
CA VAL A 69 0.36 9.04 -2.54
C VAL A 69 -1.01 9.61 -2.17
N LEU A 70 -2.06 9.18 -2.87
CA LEU A 70 -3.44 9.36 -2.40
C LEU A 70 -3.75 8.35 -1.29
N THR A 71 -3.92 7.08 -1.66
CA THR A 71 -4.28 5.99 -0.74
C THR A 71 -3.59 4.67 -1.06
N SER A 72 -2.58 4.68 -1.94
CA SER A 72 -1.88 3.47 -2.41
C SER A 72 -1.18 2.73 -1.27
N LEU A 73 -1.14 1.41 -1.31
CA LEU A 73 -0.31 0.61 -0.39
C LEU A 73 1.18 0.89 -0.55
N THR A 74 1.62 1.43 -1.70
CA THR A 74 2.99 1.92 -1.90
C THR A 74 3.44 2.88 -0.79
N GLY A 75 2.54 3.70 -0.25
CA GLY A 75 2.89 4.58 0.87
C GLY A 75 3.21 3.82 2.16
N PHE A 76 2.49 2.74 2.45
CA PHE A 76 2.82 1.88 3.58
C PHE A 76 4.15 1.16 3.38
N GLU A 77 4.38 0.67 2.16
CA GLU A 77 5.63 0.02 1.79
C GLU A 77 6.85 0.96 1.91
N ALA A 78 6.68 2.22 1.52
CA ALA A 78 7.68 3.27 1.67
C ALA A 78 7.99 3.56 3.16
N LEU A 79 6.97 3.60 4.03
CA LEU A 79 7.19 3.74 5.48
C LEU A 79 8.02 2.59 6.05
N VAL A 80 7.75 1.35 5.65
CA VAL A 80 8.52 0.17 6.09
C VAL A 80 9.99 0.28 5.67
N ARG A 81 10.28 0.91 4.52
CA ARG A 81 11.63 1.19 4.03
C ARG A 81 12.25 2.47 4.63
N GLY A 82 11.59 3.13 5.58
CA GLY A 82 12.09 4.34 6.21
C GLY A 82 12.08 5.58 5.30
N ARG A 83 11.29 5.57 4.22
CA ARG A 83 11.14 6.72 3.32
C ARG A 83 10.14 7.72 3.86
N GLN A 84 10.33 8.99 3.53
CA GLN A 84 9.33 10.01 3.84
C GLN A 84 8.08 9.77 3.00
N VAL A 85 6.90 9.93 3.60
CA VAL A 85 5.63 9.67 2.90
C VAL A 85 4.69 10.84 3.11
N VAL A 86 4.26 11.44 1.99
CA VAL A 86 3.26 12.51 1.94
C VAL A 86 1.96 11.93 1.44
N VAL A 87 0.90 12.07 2.24
CA VAL A 87 -0.39 11.44 1.99
C VAL A 87 -1.45 12.49 1.70
N HIS A 88 -2.07 12.38 0.52
CA HIS A 88 -3.11 13.28 0.03
C HIS A 88 -4.54 12.76 0.27
N GLY A 89 -4.67 11.48 0.62
CA GLY A 89 -5.92 10.84 1.01
C GLY A 89 -5.94 10.42 2.49
N GLN A 90 -6.71 9.38 2.82
CA GLN A 90 -6.86 8.88 4.19
C GLN A 90 -6.70 7.34 4.28
N PRO A 91 -5.59 6.75 3.78
CA PRO A 91 -5.33 5.31 3.89
C PRO A 91 -5.15 4.87 5.35
N PHE A 92 -5.10 3.56 5.62
CA PHE A 92 -5.07 3.04 7.00
C PHE A 92 -3.83 3.50 7.82
N TYR A 93 -2.72 3.78 7.13
CA TYR A 93 -1.43 4.16 7.71
C TYR A 93 -1.24 5.66 7.96
N ALA A 94 -2.14 6.52 7.47
CA ALA A 94 -2.08 7.98 7.68
C ALA A 94 -2.56 8.40 9.08
N GLY A 95 -2.29 9.62 9.52
CA GLY A 95 -2.86 10.18 10.76
C GLY A 95 -2.30 9.61 12.06
N TRP A 96 -1.25 8.80 11.99
CA TRP A 96 -0.54 8.24 13.15
C TRP A 96 0.81 8.94 13.41
N GLY A 97 1.08 10.02 12.67
CA GLY A 97 2.30 10.83 12.71
C GLY A 97 3.56 10.20 12.12
N LEU A 98 3.39 9.12 11.36
CA LEU A 98 4.44 8.54 10.53
C LEU A 98 4.47 9.15 9.12
N THR A 99 3.44 9.93 8.75
CA THR A 99 3.24 10.51 7.42
C THR A 99 2.98 12.01 7.52
N GLN A 100 3.26 12.73 6.44
CA GLN A 100 2.80 14.10 6.29
C GLN A 100 1.42 14.11 5.62
N ASP A 101 0.36 14.34 6.40
CA ASP A 101 -1.02 14.22 5.91
C ASP A 101 -1.58 15.56 5.40
N ARG A 102 -1.85 15.66 4.10
CA ARG A 102 -2.55 16.80 3.48
C ARG A 102 -4.07 16.74 3.66
N ALA A 103 -4.59 15.59 4.09
CA ALA A 103 -5.99 15.38 4.43
C ALA A 103 -6.14 14.86 5.87
N PRO A 104 -6.08 15.74 6.90
CA PRO A 104 -6.10 15.34 8.30
C PRO A 104 -7.27 14.42 8.68
N ILE A 105 -7.03 13.49 9.60
CA ILE A 105 -8.00 12.46 9.99
C ILE A 105 -8.40 12.69 11.45
N ALA A 106 -9.53 13.37 11.67
CA ALA A 106 -9.96 13.80 13.00
C ALA A 106 -10.05 12.67 14.06
N ARG A 107 -10.40 11.45 13.64
CA ARG A 107 -10.51 10.29 14.54
C ARG A 107 -9.17 9.67 14.96
N ARG A 108 -8.04 10.05 14.34
CA ARG A 108 -6.71 9.51 14.64
C ARG A 108 -5.91 10.58 15.37
N THR A 109 -5.87 10.47 16.70
CA THR A 109 -5.28 11.48 17.59
C THR A 109 -4.00 11.00 18.28
N ARG A 110 -3.62 9.74 18.08
CA ARG A 110 -2.46 9.12 18.73
C ARG A 110 -1.28 9.07 17.76
N GLN A 111 -0.09 9.26 18.31
CA GLN A 111 1.18 8.99 17.64
C GLN A 111 1.50 7.51 17.74
N ARG A 112 2.05 6.91 16.68
CA ARG A 112 2.47 5.51 16.63
C ARG A 112 3.86 5.37 16.09
N THR A 113 4.59 4.40 16.63
CA THR A 113 5.81 3.90 16.02
C THR A 113 5.47 3.07 14.77
N LEU A 114 6.44 2.90 13.88
CA LEU A 114 6.28 2.05 12.70
C LEU A 114 5.94 0.60 13.08
N ALA A 115 6.55 0.06 14.15
CA ALA A 115 6.26 -1.28 14.64
C ALA A 115 4.80 -1.44 15.11
N GLU A 116 4.27 -0.44 15.84
CA GLU A 116 2.87 -0.42 16.27
C GLU A 116 1.87 -0.33 15.10
N LEU A 117 2.29 0.17 13.94
CA LEU A 117 1.49 0.17 12.72
C LEU A 117 1.61 -1.15 11.95
N VAL A 118 2.84 -1.69 11.85
CA VAL A 118 3.14 -2.92 11.11
C VAL A 118 2.52 -4.15 11.77
N ALA A 119 2.61 -4.27 13.09
CA ALA A 119 2.09 -5.43 13.83
C ALA A 119 0.59 -5.70 13.56
N PRO A 120 -0.33 -4.73 13.70
CA PRO A 120 -1.72 -4.98 13.36
C PRO A 120 -1.91 -5.19 11.85
N ALA A 121 -1.20 -4.45 11.01
CA ALA A 121 -1.40 -4.49 9.55
C ALA A 121 -0.95 -5.80 8.89
N LEU A 122 0.13 -6.42 9.39
CA LEU A 122 0.76 -7.60 8.78
C LEU A 122 0.75 -8.86 9.67
N ILE A 123 0.43 -8.74 10.96
CA ILE A 123 0.47 -9.90 11.87
C ILE A 123 -0.94 -10.20 12.41
N ALA A 124 -1.58 -9.21 13.06
CA ALA A 124 -2.80 -9.48 13.80
C ALA A 124 -4.08 -9.46 12.94
N TYR A 125 -4.15 -8.59 11.92
CA TYR A 125 -5.35 -8.41 11.11
C TYR A 125 -5.51 -9.46 9.98
N PRO A 126 -4.46 -9.80 9.19
CA PRO A 126 -4.61 -10.72 8.07
C PRO A 126 -4.49 -12.19 8.49
N LEU A 127 -5.06 -13.08 7.67
CA LEU A 127 -4.81 -14.52 7.74
C LEU A 127 -3.89 -14.94 6.60
N TYR A 128 -2.91 -15.79 6.90
CA TYR A 128 -1.94 -16.27 5.93
C TYR A 128 -2.07 -17.77 5.72
N ALA A 129 -1.81 -18.20 4.48
CA ALA A 129 -1.77 -19.61 4.12
C ALA A 129 -0.44 -19.88 3.40
N SER A 130 0.24 -20.96 3.80
CA SER A 130 1.52 -21.36 3.20
C SER A 130 1.37 -21.47 1.68
N ALA A 131 2.34 -20.92 0.95
CA ALA A 131 2.43 -21.05 -0.50
C ALA A 131 2.75 -22.51 -0.91
N ARG A 132 3.36 -23.26 0.01
CA ARG A 132 3.75 -24.66 -0.19
C ARG A 132 2.63 -25.65 0.13
N THR A 133 1.97 -25.49 1.28
CA THR A 133 0.98 -26.47 1.77
C THR A 133 -0.47 -25.99 1.65
N GLY A 134 -0.70 -24.68 1.56
CA GLY A 134 -2.04 -24.08 1.59
C GLY A 134 -2.68 -24.01 2.97
N GLU A 135 -2.00 -24.49 4.02
CA GLU A 135 -2.47 -24.47 5.40
C GLU A 135 -2.24 -23.12 6.08
N ALA A 136 -2.99 -22.85 7.15
CA ALA A 136 -2.82 -21.63 7.94
C ALA A 136 -1.39 -21.51 8.47
N CYS A 137 -0.78 -20.33 8.34
CA CYS A 137 0.58 -20.07 8.80
C CYS A 137 0.74 -18.63 9.30
N SER A 138 1.92 -18.30 9.83
CA SER A 138 2.28 -16.93 10.20
C SER A 138 2.81 -16.14 9.00
N VAL A 139 2.81 -14.80 9.09
CA VAL A 139 3.35 -13.94 8.04
C VAL A 139 4.84 -14.21 7.78
N GLU A 140 5.62 -14.51 8.82
CA GLU A 140 7.06 -14.81 8.72
C GLU A 140 7.30 -16.14 8.01
N THR A 141 6.37 -17.09 8.13
CA THR A 141 6.44 -18.35 7.40
C THR A 141 6.17 -18.11 5.93
N LEU A 142 5.08 -17.44 5.59
CA LEU A 142 4.77 -17.13 4.19
C LEU A 142 5.86 -16.25 3.54
N ALA A 143 6.35 -15.23 4.24
CA ALA A 143 7.39 -14.35 3.72
C ALA A 143 8.68 -15.11 3.37
N ARG A 144 9.11 -16.06 4.22
CA ARG A 144 10.27 -16.92 3.92
C ARG A 144 10.04 -17.83 2.73
N GLU A 145 8.84 -18.39 2.60
CA GLU A 145 8.49 -19.24 1.44
C GLU A 145 8.52 -18.46 0.13
N LEU A 146 7.96 -17.25 0.12
CA LEU A 146 7.98 -16.36 -1.05
C LEU A 146 9.41 -15.93 -1.39
N ALA A 147 10.22 -15.56 -0.40
CA ALA A 147 11.62 -15.18 -0.60
C ALA A 147 12.48 -16.34 -1.14
N ALA A 148 12.14 -17.58 -0.79
CA ALA A 148 12.81 -18.78 -1.30
C ALA A 148 12.34 -19.20 -2.72
N GLY A 149 11.49 -18.42 -3.38
CA GLY A 149 10.98 -18.73 -4.72
C GLY A 149 9.87 -19.79 -4.74
N GLY A 150 9.16 -20.00 -3.62
CA GLY A 150 8.00 -20.88 -3.55
C GLY A 150 6.87 -20.39 -4.46
N GLY A 151 6.81 -20.90 -5.69
CA GLY A 151 5.76 -20.59 -6.66
C GLY A 151 4.37 -20.99 -6.16
N ALA A 152 3.40 -20.12 -6.42
CA ALA A 152 2.00 -20.32 -6.10
C ALA A 152 1.44 -21.57 -6.81
N HIS A 153 1.00 -22.56 -6.05
CA HIS A 153 0.04 -23.54 -6.56
C HIS A 153 -1.36 -22.90 -6.53
N GLY A 154 -2.06 -22.94 -7.68
CA GLY A 154 -3.39 -22.37 -7.86
C GLY A 154 -4.42 -22.88 -6.83
N PRO A 155 -5.54 -22.15 -6.62
CA PRO A 155 -6.44 -22.41 -5.50
C PRO A 155 -7.09 -23.80 -5.60
N SER A 156 -6.83 -24.67 -4.62
CA SER A 156 -7.61 -25.88 -4.42
C SER A 156 -8.99 -25.51 -3.84
N ALA A 157 -10.06 -26.13 -4.35
CA ALA A 157 -11.45 -25.83 -4.01
C ALA A 157 -11.78 -25.89 -2.49
N MET A 158 -10.91 -26.53 -1.69
CA MET A 158 -11.00 -26.59 -0.22
C MET A 158 -10.82 -25.22 0.46
N ARG A 159 -10.14 -24.25 -0.18
CA ARG A 159 -9.78 -22.93 0.40
C ARG A 159 -10.98 -22.03 0.71
N ALA A 160 -12.11 -22.19 0.04
CA ALA A 160 -13.32 -21.37 0.31
C ALA A 160 -14.07 -21.82 1.57
N VAL A 161 -13.91 -23.07 2.00
CA VAL A 161 -14.68 -23.67 3.10
C VAL A 161 -14.04 -23.39 4.46
N MET A 162 -12.71 -23.45 4.56
CA MET A 162 -12.00 -23.25 5.84
C MET A 162 -11.97 -21.78 6.32
N GLY A 163 -11.96 -20.80 5.40
CA GLY A 163 -12.03 -19.38 5.77
C GLY A 163 -13.32 -19.00 6.52
N ARG A 164 -14.41 -19.72 6.28
CA ARG A 164 -15.70 -19.51 6.97
C ARG A 164 -15.69 -19.99 8.42
N VAL A 165 -14.85 -20.97 8.76
CA VAL A 165 -14.78 -21.54 10.12
C VAL A 165 -13.85 -20.71 11.02
N ALA A 166 -12.72 -20.21 10.50
CA ALA A 166 -11.79 -19.36 11.26
C ALA A 166 -12.42 -18.00 11.63
N GLY A 167 -13.21 -17.40 10.74
CA GLY A 167 -13.96 -16.17 11.03
C GLY A 167 -14.97 -16.31 12.18
N TRP A 168 -15.50 -17.52 12.40
CA TRP A 168 -16.46 -17.81 13.47
C TRP A 168 -15.80 -17.93 14.85
N ILE A 169 -14.54 -18.39 14.91
CA ILE A 169 -13.78 -18.52 16.17
C ILE A 169 -13.20 -17.16 16.60
N GLY A 170 -12.75 -16.33 15.64
CA GLY A 170 -12.26 -14.97 15.93
C GLY A 170 -13.33 -14.05 16.53
N ALA A 171 -14.56 -14.12 16.04
CA ALA A 171 -15.68 -13.31 16.54
C ALA A 171 -16.08 -13.63 18.01
N ARG A 172 -15.83 -14.86 18.48
CA ARG A 172 -16.16 -15.28 19.87
C ARG A 172 -15.16 -14.85 20.93
N ARG A 173 -13.92 -14.52 20.55
CA ARG A 173 -12.92 -13.97 21.50
C ARG A 173 -13.15 -12.49 21.78
N ALA A 174 -13.71 -11.74 20.84
CA ALA A 174 -14.01 -10.32 21.02
C ALA A 174 -15.23 -10.04 21.93
N THR A 175 -16.13 -11.01 22.12
CA THR A 175 -17.31 -10.86 22.99
C THR A 175 -17.12 -11.40 24.41
N SER A 176 -15.93 -11.90 24.77
CA SER A 176 -15.63 -12.47 26.08
C SER A 176 -14.80 -11.54 27.00
N GLU A 177 -14.37 -10.37 26.52
CA GLU A 177 -13.65 -9.36 27.32
C GLU A 177 -14.40 -8.00 27.37
N ALA A 178 -15.73 -8.04 27.27
CA ALA A 178 -16.61 -6.88 27.48
C ALA A 178 -17.45 -7.05 28.74
#